data_AF-A0A6A9T5X5-F1
#
_entry.id   AF-A0A6A9T5X5-F1
#
_cell.length_a   1.000
_cell.length_b   1.000
_cell.length_c   1.000
_cell.angle_alpha   90.00
_cell.angle_beta   90.00
_cell.angle_gamma   90.00
#
_symmetry.space_group_name_H-M   'P 1'
#
loop_
_entity.id
_entity.type
_entity.pdbx_description
1 polymer ?
#
loop_
_entity_poly.entity_id
_entity_poly.type
_entity_poly.pdbx_seq_one_letter_code
_entity_poly.pdbx_strand_id
1 'polypeptide(L)'
;MLSLPVLADPVRAVDARKYLNSVTYKLYSMDRRTAIRAIASSLAVPVAGCFDSSGSTETTTSSATVRNHPAAHGIETQPTLGPSPLDGGSVIVAFEDPSCPPCGRFERTVFPKIRDEWTEQGKVSFVYRSLPIVYEWGGPATAALEGTYERASTAFWALKAHYYETQDAFTSDNVRERTRTFLESETDIDADSVLKGVDADRYEDAIAVDREAAARADVDSTPTFALFKRGTFLTLIHGNHSFKLFESALDLKRDDRERQGSVETGT
;
A
#
# COMPACT_ATOMS: atom_id res chain seq x y z
N MET A 1 39.63 -22.56 8.57
CA MET A 1 38.18 -22.30 8.46
C MET A 1 37.98 -21.36 7.28
N LEU A 2 37.62 -21.91 6.12
CA LEU A 2 37.44 -21.14 4.89
C LEU A 2 36.06 -20.51 4.90
N SER A 3 36.02 -19.17 4.94
CA SER A 3 34.81 -18.39 4.77
C SER A 3 34.37 -18.47 3.31
N LEU A 4 33.25 -19.13 3.06
CA LEU A 4 32.62 -19.13 1.74
C LEU A 4 31.94 -17.77 1.52
N PRO A 5 32.11 -17.14 0.35
CA PRO A 5 31.38 -15.93 0.02
C PRO A 5 29.89 -16.27 -0.17
N VAL A 6 29.02 -15.48 0.47
CA VAL A 6 27.58 -15.49 0.22
C VAL A 6 27.38 -14.95 -1.20
N LEU A 7 27.28 -15.86 -2.17
CA LEU A 7 26.86 -15.53 -3.53
C LEU A 7 25.41 -15.05 -3.46
N ALA A 8 25.19 -13.78 -3.76
CA ALA A 8 23.86 -13.22 -3.97
C ALA A 8 23.20 -13.94 -5.16
N ASP A 9 22.04 -14.52 -4.90
CA ASP A 9 21.26 -15.32 -5.84
C ASP A 9 20.61 -14.38 -6.90
N PRO A 10 20.99 -14.47 -8.20
CA PRO A 10 20.61 -13.47 -9.21
C PRO A 10 19.11 -13.43 -9.52
N VAL A 11 18.36 -14.47 -9.15
CA VAL A 11 16.88 -14.51 -9.28
C VAL A 11 16.21 -13.58 -8.26
N ARG A 12 16.87 -13.25 -7.14
CA ARG A 12 16.31 -12.42 -6.06
C ARG A 12 16.41 -10.92 -6.33
N ALA A 13 17.40 -10.46 -7.09
CA ALA A 13 17.54 -9.04 -7.46
C ALA A 13 16.59 -8.57 -8.58
N VAL A 14 15.75 -9.47 -9.11
CA VAL A 14 14.93 -9.21 -10.30
C VAL A 14 13.72 -8.33 -9.97
N ASP A 15 13.10 -8.48 -8.80
CA ASP A 15 11.86 -7.79 -8.46
C ASP A 15 12.08 -6.33 -8.01
N ALA A 16 13.09 -6.06 -7.17
CA ALA A 16 13.50 -4.68 -6.86
C ALA A 16 13.88 -3.90 -8.14
N ARG A 17 14.65 -4.51 -9.05
CA ARG A 17 14.98 -3.93 -10.35
C ARG A 17 13.77 -3.78 -11.27
N LYS A 18 12.73 -4.61 -11.13
CA LYS A 18 11.48 -4.44 -11.89
C LYS A 18 10.79 -3.13 -11.52
N TYR A 19 10.76 -2.76 -10.23
CA TYR A 19 10.24 -1.44 -9.82
C TYR A 19 11.03 -0.29 -10.45
N LEU A 20 12.36 -0.38 -10.42
CA LEU A 20 13.26 0.64 -10.95
C LEU A 20 13.24 0.71 -12.50
N ASN A 21 13.10 -0.43 -13.18
CA ASN A 21 13.08 -0.51 -14.65
C ASN A 21 11.69 -0.33 -15.28
N SER A 22 10.59 -0.43 -14.50
CA SER A 22 9.22 -0.18 -15.00
C SER A 22 8.98 1.28 -15.43
N VAL A 23 9.91 2.19 -15.08
CA VAL A 23 9.89 3.62 -15.41
C VAL A 23 9.87 3.88 -16.91
N THR A 24 10.37 2.97 -17.75
CA THR A 24 10.39 3.18 -19.21
C THR A 24 9.01 3.08 -19.87
N TYR A 25 8.03 2.41 -19.24
CA TYR A 25 6.71 2.22 -19.85
C TYR A 25 5.64 3.24 -19.41
N LYS A 26 5.87 4.00 -18.33
CA LYS A 26 4.85 4.90 -17.74
C LYS A 26 5.12 6.39 -17.94
N LEU A 27 6.15 6.76 -18.71
CA LEU A 27 6.39 8.13 -19.18
C LEU A 27 5.41 8.58 -20.28
N TYR A 28 4.52 7.70 -20.78
CA TYR A 28 3.54 8.00 -21.82
C TYR A 28 2.08 7.88 -21.32
N SER A 29 1.75 8.50 -20.21
CA SER A 29 0.38 9.00 -19.97
C SER A 29 0.35 9.70 -18.62
N MET A 30 0.44 11.02 -18.64
CA MET A 30 -0.40 11.95 -17.89
C MET A 30 0.25 13.33 -18.01
N ASP A 31 -0.02 13.92 -19.17
CA ASP A 31 0.14 15.34 -19.47
C ASP A 31 -0.67 16.13 -18.41
N ARG A 32 0.03 16.80 -17.50
CA ARG A 32 -0.57 17.62 -16.44
C ARG A 32 -1.18 18.89 -17.06
N ARG A 33 -2.41 18.80 -17.54
CA ARG A 33 -3.23 19.98 -17.81
C ARG A 33 -3.87 20.47 -16.51
N THR A 34 -3.12 21.34 -15.83
CA THR A 34 -3.61 22.21 -14.77
C THR A 34 -4.71 23.12 -15.31
N ALA A 35 -5.94 22.94 -14.86
CA ALA A 35 -7.02 23.90 -15.06
C ALA A 35 -7.53 24.35 -13.69
N ILE A 36 -6.93 25.42 -13.17
CA ILE A 36 -7.45 26.18 -12.03
C ILE A 36 -8.70 26.91 -12.52
N ARG A 37 -9.88 26.54 -12.00
CA ARG A 37 -11.08 27.38 -12.08
C ARG A 37 -11.35 27.96 -10.69
N ALA A 38 -10.98 29.22 -10.52
CA ALA A 38 -11.47 30.05 -9.42
C ALA A 38 -12.91 30.49 -9.74
N ILE A 39 -13.84 30.23 -8.83
CA ILE A 39 -15.13 30.92 -8.79
C ILE A 39 -15.26 31.50 -7.39
N ALA A 40 -15.20 32.83 -7.32
CA ALA A 40 -15.62 33.61 -6.18
C ALA A 40 -17.12 33.90 -6.29
N SER A 41 -17.89 33.67 -5.23
CA SER A 41 -19.06 34.50 -4.91
C SER A 41 -19.49 34.27 -3.46
N SER A 42 -19.70 35.37 -2.77
CA SER A 42 -19.98 35.45 -1.34
C SER A 42 -21.48 35.67 -1.08
N LEU A 43 -21.90 35.24 0.13
CA LEU A 43 -23.02 35.75 0.97
C LEU A 43 -24.47 35.43 0.57
N ALA A 44 -25.18 34.69 1.44
CA ALA A 44 -26.14 35.25 2.39
C ALA A 44 -26.79 34.15 3.27
N VAL A 45 -26.97 34.45 4.56
CA VAL A 45 -27.73 33.67 5.56
C VAL A 45 -29.16 34.22 5.64
N PRO A 46 -30.17 33.37 5.84
CA PRO A 46 -31.06 33.60 6.97
C PRO A 46 -31.36 32.33 7.78
N VAL A 47 -31.52 32.55 9.08
CA VAL A 47 -31.92 31.57 10.11
C VAL A 47 -33.43 31.38 10.07
N ALA A 48 -33.91 30.13 10.08
CA ALA A 48 -35.24 29.77 10.53
C ALA A 48 -35.17 28.37 11.15
N GLY A 49 -35.55 28.27 12.42
CA GLY A 49 -35.45 27.07 13.23
C GLY A 49 -36.61 26.11 13.03
N CYS A 50 -36.30 24.82 13.18
CA CYS A 50 -37.19 23.80 13.72
C CYS A 50 -36.30 22.84 14.51
N PHE A 51 -36.42 22.90 15.84
CA PHE A 51 -35.81 21.97 16.78
C PHE A 51 -36.78 20.79 16.90
N ASP A 52 -36.54 19.73 16.13
CA ASP A 52 -37.22 18.45 16.34
C ASP A 52 -36.23 17.48 16.98
N SER A 53 -36.37 17.35 18.30
CA SER A 53 -35.65 16.39 19.12
C SER A 53 -36.37 15.06 19.03
N SER A 54 -36.01 14.28 18.01
CA SER A 54 -36.36 12.87 17.90
C SER A 54 -35.11 12.10 17.49
N GLY A 55 -34.19 11.95 18.44
CA GLY A 55 -32.98 11.14 18.29
C GLY A 55 -33.32 9.66 18.31
N SER A 56 -33.96 9.18 17.25
CA SER A 56 -33.89 7.76 16.89
C SER A 56 -32.47 7.45 16.49
N THR A 57 -31.76 6.68 17.32
CA THR A 57 -30.55 5.97 16.93
C THR A 57 -30.94 4.94 15.87
N GLU A 58 -31.14 5.41 14.64
CA GLU A 58 -31.06 4.55 13.48
C GLU A 58 -29.60 4.18 13.35
N THR A 59 -29.26 2.98 13.81
CA THR A 59 -28.13 2.23 13.28
C THR A 59 -28.46 1.98 11.81
N THR A 60 -28.28 3.00 10.97
CA THR A 60 -28.19 2.82 9.54
C THR A 60 -26.94 1.97 9.36
N THR A 61 -27.12 0.68 9.09
CA THR A 61 -26.09 -0.19 8.54
C THR A 61 -25.74 0.35 7.15
N SER A 62 -25.10 1.51 7.12
CA SER A 62 -24.47 2.06 5.94
C SER A 62 -23.36 1.08 5.62
N SER A 63 -23.51 0.37 4.50
CA SER A 63 -22.48 -0.53 3.99
C SER A 63 -21.17 0.27 3.91
N ALA A 64 -20.20 -0.08 4.75
CA ALA A 64 -18.96 0.67 4.84
C ALA A 64 -18.28 0.67 3.47
N THR A 65 -17.84 1.83 3.04
CA THR A 65 -17.16 2.07 1.77
C THR A 65 -15.68 2.39 2.03
N VAL A 66 -14.84 2.36 1.00
CA VAL A 66 -13.43 2.80 1.10
C VAL A 66 -13.32 4.21 1.71
N ARG A 67 -14.29 5.11 1.48
CA ARG A 67 -14.19 6.50 1.98
C ARG A 67 -14.45 6.65 3.48
N ASN A 68 -15.16 5.71 4.11
CA ASN A 68 -15.57 5.81 5.51
C ASN A 68 -15.22 4.58 6.36
N HIS A 69 -14.65 3.54 5.75
CA HIS A 69 -14.21 2.37 6.50
C HIS A 69 -12.90 2.69 7.26
N PRO A 70 -12.79 2.32 8.55
CA PRO A 70 -11.61 2.59 9.37
C PRO A 70 -10.27 2.19 8.76
N ALA A 71 -10.19 1.00 8.13
CA ALA A 71 -8.96 0.52 7.48
C ALA A 71 -8.45 1.43 6.35
N ALA A 72 -9.32 2.28 5.79
CA ALA A 72 -9.00 3.22 4.72
C ALA A 72 -8.84 4.67 5.23
N HIS A 73 -8.66 4.86 6.55
CA HIS A 73 -8.44 6.19 7.11
C HIS A 73 -7.16 6.86 6.57
N GLY A 74 -7.29 8.00 5.88
CA GLY A 74 -6.14 8.70 5.28
C GLY A 74 -5.50 7.95 4.11
N ILE A 75 -6.28 7.13 3.38
CA ILE A 75 -5.80 6.31 2.26
C ILE A 75 -5.20 7.13 1.10
N GLU A 76 -5.54 8.41 0.99
CA GLU A 76 -5.10 9.32 -0.08
C GLU A 76 -3.60 9.58 -0.08
N THR A 77 -2.95 9.49 1.09
CA THR A 77 -1.52 9.74 1.26
C THR A 77 -0.70 8.45 1.35
N GLN A 78 -1.35 7.29 1.19
CA GLN A 78 -0.69 6.01 1.38
C GLN A 78 0.00 5.50 0.10
N PRO A 79 1.14 4.80 0.24
CA PRO A 79 1.77 4.14 -0.89
C PRO A 79 0.79 3.22 -1.62
N THR A 80 0.50 3.56 -2.88
CA THR A 80 -0.47 2.83 -3.71
C THR A 80 0.13 2.38 -5.04
N LEU A 81 -0.11 1.11 -5.41
CA LEU A 81 0.04 0.59 -6.77
C LEU A 81 -1.33 0.41 -7.42
N GLY A 82 -1.40 0.66 -8.74
CA GLY A 82 -2.63 0.56 -9.52
C GLY A 82 -3.39 1.89 -9.63
N PRO A 83 -4.71 1.84 -9.92
CA PRO A 83 -5.56 3.02 -9.98
C PRO A 83 -5.71 3.70 -8.61
N SER A 84 -6.30 4.90 -8.58
CA SER A 84 -6.66 5.54 -7.31
C SER A 84 -7.64 4.63 -6.53
N PRO A 85 -7.41 4.40 -5.22
CA PRO A 85 -8.27 3.52 -4.42
C PRO A 85 -9.67 4.14 -4.20
N LEU A 86 -9.83 5.42 -4.52
CA LEU A 86 -11.07 6.17 -4.40
C LEU A 86 -11.92 6.19 -5.68
N ASP A 87 -11.46 5.57 -6.77
CA ASP A 87 -12.17 5.57 -8.06
C ASP A 87 -13.32 4.55 -8.11
N GLY A 88 -13.59 3.84 -7.00
CA GLY A 88 -14.66 2.86 -6.93
C GLY A 88 -14.31 1.53 -7.60
N GLY A 89 -13.02 1.19 -7.71
CA GLY A 89 -12.53 -0.13 -8.13
C GLY A 89 -12.49 -1.15 -6.99
N SER A 90 -11.76 -2.24 -7.23
CA SER A 90 -11.36 -3.18 -6.18
C SER A 90 -10.11 -2.67 -5.48
N VAL A 91 -10.09 -2.72 -4.14
CA VAL A 91 -8.98 -2.21 -3.33
C VAL A 91 -8.54 -3.28 -2.33
N ILE A 92 -7.23 -3.44 -2.19
CA ILE A 92 -6.59 -4.21 -1.13
C ILE A 92 -5.82 -3.20 -0.28
N VAL A 93 -6.23 -2.99 0.97
CA VAL A 93 -5.40 -2.29 1.96
C VAL A 93 -4.65 -3.36 2.75
N ALA A 94 -3.33 -3.40 2.59
CA ALA A 94 -2.45 -4.36 3.23
C ALA A 94 -1.73 -3.71 4.42
N PHE A 95 -2.03 -4.19 5.62
CA PHE A 95 -1.30 -3.88 6.83
C PHE A 95 -0.18 -4.89 7.00
N GLU A 96 1.06 -4.44 6.91
CA GLU A 96 2.22 -5.33 6.92
C GLU A 96 3.37 -4.73 7.74
N ASP A 97 4.28 -5.59 8.19
CA ASP A 97 5.49 -5.21 8.89
C ASP A 97 6.69 -5.71 8.07
N PRO A 98 7.69 -4.88 7.72
CA PRO A 98 8.90 -5.33 7.04
C PRO A 98 9.59 -6.51 7.75
N SER A 99 9.44 -6.62 9.07
CA SER A 99 10.04 -7.65 9.90
C SER A 99 9.20 -8.93 10.09
N CYS A 100 7.94 -8.91 9.69
CA CYS A 100 7.00 -10.01 9.87
C CYS A 100 7.27 -11.18 8.90
N PRO A 101 7.61 -12.40 9.38
CA PRO A 101 7.90 -13.53 8.49
C PRO A 101 6.70 -13.98 7.61
N PRO A 102 5.45 -13.99 8.10
CA PRO A 102 4.29 -14.24 7.23
C PRO A 102 4.11 -13.18 6.14
N CYS A 103 4.42 -11.92 6.43
CA CYS A 103 4.36 -10.81 5.47
C CYS A 103 5.41 -11.02 4.37
N GLY A 104 6.65 -11.35 4.76
CA GLY A 104 7.69 -11.72 3.80
C GLY A 104 7.31 -12.93 2.92
N ARG A 105 6.57 -13.90 3.47
CA ARG A 105 6.03 -15.00 2.67
C ARG A 105 4.98 -14.53 1.66
N PHE A 106 4.03 -13.69 2.07
CA PHE A 106 3.03 -13.10 1.17
C PHE A 106 3.71 -12.32 0.04
N GLU A 107 4.67 -11.48 0.39
CA GLU A 107 5.42 -10.62 -0.52
C GLU A 107 6.24 -11.40 -1.55
N ARG A 108 6.81 -12.56 -1.16
CA ARG A 108 7.58 -13.40 -2.10
C ARG A 108 6.72 -14.34 -2.96
N THR A 109 5.47 -14.62 -2.57
CA THR A 109 4.69 -15.72 -3.20
C THR A 109 3.34 -15.33 -3.77
N VAL A 110 2.73 -14.25 -3.28
CA VAL A 110 1.37 -13.82 -3.65
C VAL A 110 1.37 -12.41 -4.22
N PHE A 111 2.07 -11.47 -3.58
CA PHE A 111 2.13 -10.09 -4.05
C PHE A 111 2.62 -9.95 -5.50
N PRO A 112 3.60 -10.71 -6.02
CA PRO A 112 4.03 -10.57 -7.42
C PRO A 112 2.89 -10.88 -8.40
N LYS A 113 2.00 -11.83 -8.06
CA LYS A 113 0.81 -12.14 -8.87
C LYS A 113 -0.24 -11.04 -8.78
N ILE A 114 -0.51 -10.53 -7.57
CA ILE A 114 -1.40 -9.37 -7.37
C ILE A 114 -0.90 -8.18 -8.20
N ARG A 115 0.41 -7.91 -8.14
CA ARG A 115 1.05 -6.83 -8.85
C ARG A 115 0.86 -6.99 -10.36
N ASP A 116 1.35 -8.09 -10.91
CA ASP A 116 1.47 -8.33 -12.35
C ASP A 116 0.10 -8.57 -13.02
N GLU A 117 -0.79 -9.32 -12.37
CA GLU A 117 -2.07 -9.70 -12.96
C GLU A 117 -3.15 -8.64 -12.72
N TRP A 118 -3.07 -7.86 -11.62
CA TRP A 118 -4.14 -6.93 -11.25
C TRP A 118 -3.70 -5.47 -11.18
N THR A 119 -2.66 -5.12 -10.43
CA THR A 119 -2.34 -3.70 -10.21
C THR A 119 -1.74 -3.05 -11.45
N GLU A 120 -0.81 -3.72 -12.13
CA GLU A 120 -0.20 -3.25 -13.39
C GLU A 120 -1.23 -3.18 -14.51
N GLN A 121 -2.26 -4.04 -14.46
CA GLN A 121 -3.38 -4.07 -15.39
C GLN A 121 -4.53 -3.11 -15.04
N GLY A 122 -4.38 -2.32 -13.97
CA GLY A 122 -5.39 -1.34 -13.56
C GLY A 122 -6.68 -1.96 -13.00
N LYS A 123 -6.68 -3.24 -12.60
CA LYS A 123 -7.85 -3.96 -12.07
C LYS A 123 -8.05 -3.74 -10.57
N VAL A 124 -6.96 -3.62 -9.82
CA VAL A 124 -6.95 -3.53 -8.36
C VAL A 124 -5.99 -2.44 -7.90
N SER A 125 -6.41 -1.65 -6.92
CA SER A 125 -5.52 -0.77 -6.15
C SER A 125 -4.96 -1.55 -4.97
N PHE A 126 -3.63 -1.63 -4.86
CA PHE A 126 -2.95 -2.18 -3.69
C PHE A 126 -2.36 -1.04 -2.89
N VAL A 127 -2.86 -0.85 -1.66
CA VAL A 127 -2.40 0.16 -0.72
C VAL A 127 -1.60 -0.53 0.38
N TYR A 128 -0.37 -0.09 0.60
CA TYR A 128 0.47 -0.58 1.69
C TYR A 128 0.36 0.33 2.90
N ARG A 129 0.25 -0.26 4.09
CA ARG A 129 0.33 0.39 5.39
C ARG A 129 1.31 -0.36 6.27
N SER A 130 2.24 0.37 6.88
CA SER A 130 3.31 -0.25 7.64
C SER A 130 3.00 -0.26 9.14
N LEU A 131 2.97 -1.45 9.74
CA LEU A 131 2.72 -1.66 11.17
C LEU A 131 3.92 -2.38 11.81
N PRO A 132 4.95 -1.67 12.31
CA PRO A 132 6.10 -2.32 12.92
C PRO A 132 5.73 -2.82 14.33
N ILE A 133 5.30 -4.09 14.41
CA ILE A 133 4.77 -4.73 15.63
C ILE A 133 5.39 -6.11 15.92
N VAL A 134 6.24 -6.65 15.04
CA VAL A 134 6.79 -8.01 15.15
C VAL A 134 8.20 -8.04 15.73
N TYR A 135 9.19 -7.46 15.03
CA TYR A 135 10.57 -7.33 15.54
C TYR A 135 11.02 -5.88 15.57
N GLU A 136 11.94 -5.57 16.47
CA GLU A 136 12.41 -4.21 16.75
C GLU A 136 12.96 -3.49 15.51
N TRP A 137 13.66 -4.22 14.62
CA TRP A 137 14.19 -3.63 13.39
C TRP A 137 13.10 -3.16 12.40
N GLY A 138 11.86 -3.65 12.56
CA GLY A 138 10.71 -3.20 11.76
C GLY A 138 10.45 -1.71 11.92
N GLY A 139 10.65 -1.13 13.11
CA GLY A 139 10.43 0.30 13.37
C GLY A 139 11.30 1.20 12.47
N PRO A 140 12.63 1.09 12.54
CA PRO A 140 13.53 1.83 11.65
C PRO A 140 13.31 1.54 10.16
N ALA A 141 12.98 0.30 9.80
CA ALA A 141 12.68 -0.05 8.41
C ALA A 141 11.42 0.66 7.89
N THR A 142 10.35 0.68 8.68
CA THR A 142 9.11 1.41 8.39
C THR A 142 9.37 2.92 8.27
N ALA A 143 10.10 3.52 9.21
CA ALA A 143 10.43 4.94 9.13
C ALA A 143 11.24 5.27 7.86
N ALA A 144 12.18 4.39 7.47
CA ALA A 144 12.92 4.56 6.22
C ALA A 144 12.04 4.40 4.98
N LEU A 145 11.02 3.52 5.01
CA LEU A 145 10.03 3.42 3.95
C LEU A 145 9.28 4.75 3.79
N GLU A 146 8.73 5.32 4.87
CA GLU A 146 8.04 6.62 4.83
C GLU A 146 8.93 7.73 4.27
N GLY A 147 10.16 7.85 4.78
CA GLY A 147 11.11 8.84 4.27
C GLY A 147 11.48 8.64 2.79
N THR A 148 11.52 7.40 2.32
CA THR A 148 11.76 7.09 0.91
C THR A 148 10.52 7.44 0.07
N TYR A 149 9.31 7.17 0.58
CA TYR A 149 8.05 7.49 -0.09
C TYR A 149 7.84 9.00 -0.28
N GLU A 150 8.16 9.82 0.74
CA GLU A 150 8.15 11.29 0.64
C GLU A 150 8.97 11.81 -0.56
N ARG A 151 10.00 11.05 -0.96
CA ARG A 151 10.95 11.45 -2.02
C ARG A 151 10.61 10.82 -3.36
N ALA A 152 10.36 9.52 -3.40
CA ALA A 152 9.96 8.81 -4.62
C ALA A 152 9.20 7.50 -4.33
N SER A 153 7.98 7.41 -4.87
CA SER A 153 7.16 6.19 -4.80
C SER A 153 7.86 4.96 -5.40
N THR A 154 8.59 5.11 -6.52
CA THR A 154 9.32 4.00 -7.15
C THR A 154 10.43 3.44 -6.25
N ALA A 155 11.18 4.31 -5.57
CA ALA A 155 12.22 3.91 -4.63
C ALA A 155 11.62 3.26 -3.37
N PHE A 156 10.46 3.73 -2.90
CA PHE A 156 9.73 3.10 -1.81
C PHE A 156 9.40 1.64 -2.12
N TRP A 157 8.82 1.36 -3.30
CA TRP A 157 8.45 -0.01 -3.66
C TRP A 157 9.67 -0.91 -3.85
N ALA A 158 10.77 -0.36 -4.37
CA ALA A 158 12.03 -1.07 -4.48
C ALA A 158 12.64 -1.41 -3.11
N LEU A 159 12.65 -0.45 -2.17
CA LEU A 159 13.14 -0.66 -0.80
C LEU A 159 12.25 -1.64 -0.02
N LYS A 160 10.92 -1.54 -0.17
CA LYS A 160 9.96 -2.51 0.38
C LYS A 160 10.27 -3.92 -0.10
N ALA A 161 10.44 -4.10 -1.42
CA ALA A 161 10.79 -5.39 -1.99
C ALA A 161 12.11 -5.91 -1.40
N HIS A 162 13.13 -5.06 -1.28
CA HIS A 162 14.42 -5.43 -0.70
C HIS A 162 14.31 -5.95 0.75
N TYR A 163 13.52 -5.28 1.59
CA TYR A 163 13.28 -5.73 2.96
C TYR A 163 12.64 -7.13 2.99
N TYR A 164 11.62 -7.38 2.17
CA TYR A 164 10.94 -8.68 2.17
C TYR A 164 11.72 -9.79 1.46
N GLU A 165 12.50 -9.48 0.43
CA GLU A 165 13.36 -10.44 -0.27
C GLU A 165 14.53 -10.94 0.58
N THR A 166 15.09 -10.04 1.40
CA THR A 166 16.27 -10.32 2.23
C THR A 166 15.99 -10.26 3.74
N GLN A 167 14.73 -10.43 4.12
CA GLN A 167 14.19 -10.27 5.47
C GLN A 167 15.01 -10.95 6.57
N ASP A 168 15.43 -12.20 6.34
CA ASP A 168 16.18 -12.99 7.33
C ASP A 168 17.58 -12.43 7.64
N ALA A 169 18.07 -11.47 6.85
CA ALA A 169 19.38 -10.85 7.02
C ALA A 169 19.35 -9.53 7.81
N PHE A 170 18.16 -9.05 8.20
CA PHE A 170 17.99 -7.81 8.95
C PHE A 170 17.96 -8.04 10.47
N THR A 171 18.62 -7.15 11.19
CA THR A 171 18.65 -7.06 12.66
C THR A 171 18.56 -5.60 13.09
N SER A 172 18.29 -5.35 14.38
CA SER A 172 18.25 -3.99 14.93
C SER A 172 19.57 -3.23 14.71
N ASP A 173 20.69 -3.96 14.73
CA ASP A 173 22.03 -3.38 14.57
C ASP A 173 22.36 -3.00 13.12
N ASN A 174 21.81 -3.71 12.13
CA ASN A 174 22.24 -3.58 10.74
C ASN A 174 21.21 -2.91 9.82
N VAL A 175 19.96 -2.74 10.26
CA VAL A 175 18.87 -2.29 9.38
C VAL A 175 19.19 -0.95 8.72
N ARG A 176 19.68 0.04 9.47
CA ARG A 176 20.04 1.36 8.95
C ARG A 176 21.13 1.29 7.88
N GLU A 177 22.19 0.52 8.13
CA GLU A 177 23.32 0.39 7.20
C GLU A 177 22.93 -0.35 5.91
N ARG A 178 22.10 -1.38 6.03
CA ARG A 178 21.59 -2.11 4.87
C ARG A 178 20.62 -1.26 4.05
N THR A 179 19.76 -0.48 4.70
CA THR A 179 18.89 0.51 4.06
C THR A 179 19.71 1.55 3.31
N ARG A 180 20.74 2.12 3.94
CA ARG A 180 21.68 3.03 3.30
C ARG A 180 22.27 2.43 2.05
N THR A 181 22.86 1.24 2.20
CA THR A 181 23.53 0.53 1.11
C THR A 181 22.60 0.36 -0.08
N PHE A 182 21.36 -0.10 0.17
CA PHE A 182 20.37 -0.28 -0.91
C PHE A 182 20.00 1.03 -1.58
N LEU A 183 19.70 2.08 -0.80
CA LEU A 183 19.31 3.38 -1.35
C LEU A 183 20.43 3.98 -2.20
N GLU A 184 21.68 3.91 -1.73
CA GLU A 184 22.85 4.43 -2.45
C GLU A 184 23.20 3.59 -3.70
N SER A 185 22.96 2.28 -3.69
CA SER A 185 23.36 1.40 -4.79
C SER A 185 22.29 1.19 -5.86
N GLU A 186 21.01 1.22 -5.50
CA GLU A 186 19.90 0.89 -6.40
C GLU A 186 18.97 2.08 -6.69
N THR A 187 19.15 3.24 -6.05
CA THR A 187 18.25 4.39 -6.23
C THR A 187 19.02 5.72 -6.32
N ASP A 188 18.32 6.80 -6.71
CA ASP A 188 18.86 8.16 -6.67
C ASP A 188 18.50 8.91 -5.36
N ILE A 189 18.01 8.20 -4.34
CA ILE A 189 17.58 8.79 -3.08
C ILE A 189 18.78 9.10 -2.17
N ASP A 190 18.81 10.31 -1.61
CA ASP A 190 19.75 10.70 -0.57
C ASP A 190 19.48 9.90 0.73
N ALA A 191 20.23 8.81 0.89
CA ALA A 191 20.14 7.92 2.04
C ALA A 191 20.45 8.61 3.37
N ASP A 192 21.40 9.54 3.39
CA ASP A 192 21.74 10.33 4.58
C ASP A 192 20.55 11.15 5.06
N SER A 193 19.84 11.79 4.12
CA SER A 193 18.67 12.60 4.41
C SER A 193 17.50 11.76 4.93
N VAL A 194 17.28 10.55 4.38
CA VAL A 194 16.28 9.62 4.90
C VAL A 194 16.64 9.17 6.32
N LEU A 195 17.86 8.68 6.54
CA LEU A 195 18.27 8.14 7.83
C LEU A 195 18.36 9.19 8.94
N LYS A 196 18.76 10.43 8.62
CA LYS A 196 18.63 11.55 9.56
C LYS A 196 17.18 11.83 9.96
N GLY A 197 16.24 11.65 9.03
CA GLY A 197 14.81 11.74 9.33
C GLY A 197 14.34 10.61 10.24
N VAL A 198 14.85 9.38 10.02
CA VAL A 198 14.58 8.23 10.89
C VAL A 198 15.10 8.48 12.31
N ASP A 199 16.34 8.96 12.45
CA ASP A 199 16.95 9.21 13.76
C ASP A 199 16.33 10.41 14.51
N ALA A 200 15.59 11.26 13.81
CA ALA A 200 14.88 12.41 14.36
C ALA A 200 13.37 12.16 14.55
N ASP A 201 12.91 10.91 14.42
CA ASP A 201 11.50 10.50 14.52
C ASP A 201 10.55 11.31 13.59
N ARG A 202 11.07 11.86 12.48
CA ARG A 202 10.32 12.76 11.59
C ARG A 202 9.09 12.10 10.97
N TYR A 203 9.12 10.78 10.83
CA TYR A 203 8.11 10.00 10.12
C TYR A 203 7.03 9.41 11.04
N GLU A 204 7.10 9.67 12.35
CA GLU A 204 6.17 9.07 13.32
C GLU A 204 4.72 9.49 13.05
N ASP A 205 4.46 10.71 12.59
CA ASP A 205 3.10 11.15 12.25
C ASP A 205 2.50 10.32 11.11
N ALA A 206 3.29 9.96 10.09
CA ALA A 206 2.84 9.10 8.99
C ALA A 206 2.56 7.67 9.48
N ILE A 207 3.45 7.14 10.33
CA ILE A 207 3.30 5.82 10.95
C ILE A 207 2.07 5.79 11.88
N ALA A 208 1.80 6.88 12.60
CA ALA A 208 0.66 7.01 13.50
C ALA A 208 -0.67 6.92 12.74
N VAL A 209 -0.75 7.46 11.52
CA VAL A 209 -1.94 7.30 10.65
C VAL A 209 -2.21 5.82 10.35
N ASP A 210 -1.17 5.04 10.09
CA ASP A 210 -1.31 3.60 9.84
C ASP A 210 -1.72 2.83 11.09
N ARG A 211 -1.10 3.13 12.24
CA ARG A 211 -1.47 2.54 13.52
C ARG A 211 -2.92 2.89 13.90
N GLU A 212 -3.35 4.12 13.65
CA GLU A 212 -4.71 4.56 13.90
C GLU A 212 -5.72 3.86 12.98
N ALA A 213 -5.42 3.75 11.68
CA ALA A 213 -6.25 3.00 10.74
C ALA A 213 -6.38 1.54 11.15
N ALA A 214 -5.30 0.91 11.62
CA ALA A 214 -5.29 -0.46 12.11
C ALA A 214 -6.12 -0.61 13.39
N ALA A 215 -5.88 0.23 14.40
CA ALA A 215 -6.59 0.19 15.67
C ALA A 215 -8.10 0.40 15.50
N ARG A 216 -8.52 1.38 14.68
CA ARG A 216 -9.94 1.64 14.41
C ARG A 216 -10.60 0.53 13.58
N ALA A 217 -9.82 -0.28 12.88
CA ALA A 217 -10.29 -1.42 12.08
C ALA A 217 -10.15 -2.77 12.79
N ASP A 218 -9.82 -2.77 14.09
CA ASP A 218 -9.54 -3.98 14.88
C ASP A 218 -8.46 -4.89 14.25
N VAL A 219 -7.44 -4.27 13.63
CA VAL A 219 -6.26 -4.95 13.08
C VAL A 219 -5.12 -4.93 14.09
N ASP A 220 -4.80 -6.11 14.63
CA ASP A 220 -3.79 -6.31 15.68
C ASP A 220 -2.63 -7.22 15.24
N SER A 221 -2.63 -7.67 13.99
CA SER A 221 -1.72 -8.68 13.47
C SER A 221 -1.36 -8.43 12.01
N THR A 222 -0.16 -8.88 11.61
CA THR A 222 0.36 -8.72 10.25
C THR A 222 0.73 -10.07 9.62
N PRO A 223 0.50 -10.27 8.30
CA PRO A 223 -0.19 -9.33 7.43
C PRO A 223 -1.70 -9.40 7.67
N THR A 224 -2.40 -8.29 7.50
CA THR A 224 -3.87 -8.25 7.46
C THR A 224 -4.32 -7.44 6.25
N PHE A 225 -5.36 -7.90 5.56
CA PHE A 225 -5.84 -7.30 4.32
C PHE A 225 -7.30 -6.89 4.43
N ALA A 226 -7.61 -5.61 4.28
CA ALA A 226 -8.97 -5.14 4.09
C ALA A 226 -9.30 -5.12 2.60
N LEU A 227 -10.33 -5.87 2.21
CA LEU A 227 -10.75 -6.00 0.82
C LEU A 227 -12.00 -5.18 0.55
N PHE A 228 -11.97 -4.47 -0.58
CA PHE A 228 -13.09 -3.71 -1.09
C PHE A 228 -13.36 -4.07 -2.55
N LYS A 229 -14.64 -4.09 -2.95
CA LYS A 229 -15.05 -4.24 -4.36
C LYS A 229 -16.07 -3.17 -4.67
N ARG A 230 -15.85 -2.47 -5.79
CA ARG A 230 -16.70 -1.35 -6.22
C ARG A 230 -16.84 -0.26 -5.15
N GLY A 231 -15.77 -0.03 -4.40
CA GLY A 231 -15.75 0.90 -3.28
C GLY A 231 -16.42 0.41 -1.99
N THR A 232 -17.03 -0.78 -1.95
CA THR A 232 -17.69 -1.34 -0.76
C THR A 232 -16.79 -2.33 -0.04
N PHE A 233 -16.74 -2.26 1.29
CA PHE A 233 -16.00 -3.18 2.15
C PHE A 233 -16.58 -4.60 2.05
N LEU A 234 -15.70 -5.59 1.94
CA LEU A 234 -16.07 -7.00 1.86
C LEU A 234 -15.70 -7.76 3.13
N THR A 235 -14.41 -7.75 3.50
CA THR A 235 -13.89 -8.57 4.59
C THR A 235 -12.49 -8.11 4.99
N LEU A 236 -12.09 -8.49 6.21
CA LEU A 236 -10.68 -8.60 6.61
C LEU A 236 -10.18 -10.03 6.36
N ILE A 237 -8.92 -10.16 5.97
CA ILE A 237 -8.21 -11.43 5.84
C ILE A 237 -6.95 -11.33 6.70
N HIS A 238 -6.80 -12.22 7.68
CA HIS A 238 -5.66 -12.23 8.60
C HIS A 238 -4.65 -13.31 8.24
N GLY A 239 -3.37 -12.96 8.21
CA GLY A 239 -2.27 -13.88 7.93
C GLY A 239 -2.01 -14.09 6.44
N ASN A 240 -1.00 -14.91 6.15
CA ASN A 240 -0.62 -15.22 4.78
C ASN A 240 -1.56 -16.27 4.16
N HIS A 241 -2.25 -15.87 3.09
CA HIS A 241 -3.17 -16.74 2.34
C HIS A 241 -2.80 -16.86 0.86
N SER A 242 -3.29 -17.91 0.19
CA SER A 242 -3.02 -18.12 -1.23
C SER A 242 -3.63 -17.03 -2.12
N PHE A 243 -3.00 -16.75 -3.26
CA PHE A 243 -3.53 -15.88 -4.31
C PHE A 243 -5.00 -16.20 -4.68
N LYS A 244 -5.36 -17.49 -4.73
CA LYS A 244 -6.71 -17.96 -5.05
C LYS A 244 -7.77 -17.46 -4.05
N LEU A 245 -7.40 -17.23 -2.80
CA LEU A 245 -8.33 -16.66 -1.81
C LEU A 245 -8.68 -15.22 -2.19
N PHE A 246 -7.69 -14.40 -2.54
CA PHE A 246 -7.90 -13.03 -2.99
C PHE A 246 -8.70 -12.99 -4.30
N GLU A 247 -8.40 -13.88 -5.26
CA GLU A 247 -9.19 -14.03 -6.50
C GLU A 247 -10.66 -14.27 -6.20
N SER A 248 -10.94 -15.17 -5.26
CA SER A 248 -12.30 -15.54 -4.88
C SER A 248 -13.00 -14.43 -4.10
N ALA A 249 -12.31 -13.77 -3.16
CA ALA A 249 -12.89 -12.71 -2.34
C ALA A 249 -13.22 -11.45 -3.15
N LEU A 250 -12.35 -11.05 -4.08
CA LEU A 250 -12.60 -9.93 -5.00
C LEU A 250 -13.45 -10.34 -6.21
N ASP A 251 -13.75 -11.64 -6.35
CA ASP A 251 -14.52 -12.21 -7.45
C ASP A 251 -13.98 -11.75 -8.83
N LEU A 252 -12.65 -11.89 -9.00
CA LEU A 252 -11.93 -11.46 -10.21
C LEU A 252 -11.87 -12.56 -11.29
N LYS A 253 -12.30 -13.80 -10.99
CA LYS A 253 -12.42 -14.89 -11.98
C LYS A 253 -13.57 -14.73 -12.98
N ARG A 254 -14.51 -13.83 -12.68
CA ARG A 254 -15.74 -13.62 -13.48
C ARG A 254 -15.59 -12.44 -14.43
N ASP A 255 -14.93 -11.37 -14.02
CA ASP A 255 -14.75 -10.16 -14.83
C ASP A 255 -13.99 -10.43 -16.15
N ASP A 256 -13.01 -11.35 -16.15
CA ASP A 256 -12.29 -11.72 -17.39
C ASP A 256 -13.17 -12.51 -18.37
N ARG A 257 -14.13 -13.31 -17.87
CA ARG A 257 -15.07 -14.06 -18.71
C ARG A 257 -16.20 -13.21 -19.24
N GLU A 258 -16.73 -12.27 -18.44
CA GLU A 258 -17.76 -11.33 -18.90
C GLU A 258 -17.19 -10.36 -19.94
N ARG A 259 -15.94 -9.90 -19.80
CA ARG A 259 -15.28 -9.09 -20.83
C ARG A 259 -15.00 -9.87 -22.12
N GLN A 260 -14.54 -11.12 -22.03
CA GLN A 260 -14.28 -11.93 -23.24
C GLN A 260 -15.56 -12.31 -23.97
N GLY A 261 -16.63 -12.67 -23.25
CA GLY A 261 -17.93 -12.97 -23.86
C GLY A 261 -18.61 -11.76 -24.54
N SER A 262 -18.32 -10.54 -24.08
CA SER A 262 -18.83 -9.30 -24.70
C SER A 262 -18.17 -8.97 -26.04
N VAL A 263 -16.94 -9.46 -26.27
CA VAL A 263 -16.21 -9.25 -27.53
C VAL A 263 -16.66 -10.23 -28.62
N GLU A 264 -17.07 -11.45 -28.24
CA GLU A 264 -17.48 -12.49 -29.20
C GLU A 264 -18.92 -12.34 -29.72
N THR A 265 -19.80 -11.59 -29.06
CA THR A 265 -21.19 -11.37 -29.52
C THR A 265 -21.37 -10.14 -30.42
N GLY A 266 -20.28 -9.47 -30.79
CA GLY A 266 -20.27 -8.21 -31.54
C GLY A 266 -19.78 -8.33 -33.00
N THR A 267 -19.99 -9.47 -33.67
CA THR A 267 -19.76 -9.65 -35.12
C THR A 267 -21.00 -10.25 -35.77
#